data_AF-A0AAV4PAC1-F1
#
_entry.id   AF-A0AAV4PAC1-F1
#
_cell.length_a   1.000
_cell.length_b   1.000
_cell.length_c   1.000
_cell.angle_alpha   90.00
_cell.angle_beta   90.00
_cell.angle_gamma   90.00
#
_symmetry.space_group_name_H-M   'P 1'
#
loop_
_entity.id
_entity.type
_entity.pdbx_description
1 polymer ?
#
loop_
_entity_poly.entity_id
_entity_poly.type
_entity_poly.pdbx_seq_one_letter_code
_entity_poly.pdbx_strand_id
1 'polypeptide(L)'
;DLLIPTTTFARLGRGVLAEVAPQKKYHFAGAALKVLQRAMEDVAITSLAVTYDFAKHRSGVELKRDDLDIFRKIYKGSYPYFD
;
A
#
# COMPACT_ATOMS: atom_id res chain seq x y z
N ASP A 1 16.10 -2.02 0.64
CA ASP A 1 15.96 -0.98 -0.39
C ASP A 1 14.49 -0.65 -0.64
N LEU A 2 14.22 0.45 -1.34
CA LEU A 2 12.87 0.78 -1.81
C LEU A 2 12.55 -0.06 -3.05
N LEU A 3 11.37 -0.69 -3.06
CA LEU A 3 10.96 -1.61 -4.12
C LEU A 3 10.34 -0.90 -5.32
N ILE A 4 9.66 0.23 -5.09
CA ILE A 4 9.06 1.03 -6.14
C ILE A 4 10.07 2.10 -6.59
N PRO A 5 10.24 2.37 -7.89
CA PRO A 5 11.04 3.51 -8.33
C PRO A 5 10.47 4.81 -7.75
N THR A 6 11.30 5.59 -7.06
CA THR A 6 10.87 6.83 -6.39
C THR A 6 10.25 7.84 -7.35
N THR A 7 10.69 7.89 -8.60
CA THR A 7 10.07 8.72 -9.65
C THR A 7 8.64 8.30 -9.97
N THR A 8 8.38 6.99 -10.01
CA THR A 8 7.03 6.42 -10.19
C THR A 8 6.15 6.74 -8.99
N PHE A 9 6.62 6.50 -7.78
CA PHE A 9 5.88 6.82 -6.56
C PHE A 9 5.53 8.31 -6.47
N ALA A 10 6.50 9.20 -6.77
CA ALA A 10 6.28 10.64 -6.81
C ALA A 10 5.21 11.07 -7.81
N ARG A 11 5.19 10.44 -8.99
CA ARG A 11 4.20 10.73 -10.03
C ARG A 11 2.79 10.33 -9.58
N LEU A 12 2.64 9.16 -8.97
CA LEU A 12 1.36 8.70 -8.41
C LEU A 12 0.87 9.63 -7.29
N GLY A 13 1.74 9.95 -6.33
CA GLY A 13 1.39 10.85 -5.24
C GLY A 13 0.92 12.24 -5.71
N ARG A 14 1.56 12.79 -6.75
CA ARG A 14 1.10 14.05 -7.36
C ARG A 14 -0.25 13.92 -8.05
N GLY A 15 -0.53 12.80 -8.72
CA GLY A 15 -1.83 12.53 -9.32
C GLY A 15 -2.94 12.53 -8.27
N VAL A 16 -2.75 11.78 -7.18
CA VAL A 16 -3.71 11.74 -6.07
C VAL A 16 -3.92 13.13 -5.47
N LEU A 17 -2.85 13.89 -5.20
CA LEU A 17 -2.98 15.25 -4.65
C LEU A 17 -3.73 16.20 -5.59
N ALA A 18 -3.56 16.06 -6.91
CA ALA A 18 -4.31 16.85 -7.88
C ALA A 18 -5.82 16.53 -7.85
N GLU A 19 -6.20 15.28 -7.56
CA GLU A 19 -7.60 14.88 -7.42
C GLU A 19 -8.22 15.34 -6.10
N VAL A 20 -7.53 15.17 -4.97
CA VAL A 20 -8.09 15.48 -3.64
C VAL A 20 -8.02 16.95 -3.27
N ALA A 21 -7.08 17.70 -3.85
CA ALA A 21 -6.88 19.11 -3.52
C ALA A 21 -6.43 19.93 -4.74
N PRO A 22 -7.27 20.01 -5.81
CA PRO A 22 -6.92 20.61 -7.10
C PRO A 22 -6.56 22.10 -7.01
N GLN A 23 -7.12 22.83 -6.03
CA GLN A 23 -6.89 24.25 -5.82
C GLN A 23 -5.56 24.60 -5.15
N LYS A 24 -4.76 23.61 -4.71
CA LYS A 24 -3.50 23.84 -4.01
C LYS A 24 -2.33 23.16 -4.74
N LYS A 25 -1.25 23.92 -4.98
CA LYS A 25 0.00 23.37 -5.47
C LYS A 25 0.82 22.83 -4.31
N TYR A 26 0.90 21.52 -4.21
CA TYR A 26 1.72 20.84 -3.21
C TYR A 26 3.08 20.47 -3.79
N HIS A 27 4.11 20.65 -2.98
CA HIS A 27 5.45 20.16 -3.26
C HIS A 27 5.82 19.12 -2.21
N PHE A 28 6.17 17.92 -2.64
CA PHE A 28 6.74 16.92 -1.75
C PHE A 28 8.21 17.27 -1.49
N ALA A 29 8.57 17.50 -0.22
CA ALA A 29 9.97 17.47 0.17
C ALA A 29 10.55 16.07 -0.09
N GLY A 30 11.77 15.99 -0.62
CA GLY A 30 12.39 14.70 -0.99
C GLY A 30 12.46 13.70 0.17
N ALA A 31 12.67 14.18 1.39
CA ALA A 31 12.63 13.34 2.60
C ALA A 31 11.22 12.83 2.93
N ALA A 32 10.20 13.70 2.85
CA ALA A 32 8.80 13.32 3.09
C ALA A 32 8.31 12.27 2.08
N LEU A 33 8.70 12.42 0.81
CA LEU A 33 8.37 11.45 -0.23
C LEU A 33 8.94 10.06 0.10
N LYS A 34 10.20 9.98 0.56
CA LYS A 34 10.84 8.71 0.93
C LYS A 34 10.19 8.06 2.14
N VAL A 35 9.81 8.83 3.15
CA VAL A 35 9.10 8.32 4.33
C VAL A 35 7.74 7.76 3.94
N LEU A 36 6.96 8.50 3.15
CA LEU A 36 5.67 8.04 2.64
C LEU A 36 5.81 6.79 1.77
N GLN A 37 6.82 6.77 0.89
CA GLN A 37 7.11 5.61 0.06
C GLN A 37 7.42 4.38 0.91
N ARG A 38 8.27 4.53 1.92
CA ARG A 38 8.66 3.44 2.80
C ARG A 38 7.46 2.88 3.58
N ALA A 39 6.66 3.76 4.19
CA ALA A 39 5.47 3.36 4.92
C ALA A 39 4.47 2.60 4.02
N MET A 40 4.26 3.08 2.79
CA MET A 40 3.38 2.41 1.84
C MET A 40 3.89 1.03 1.42
N GLU A 41 5.19 0.89 1.18
CA GLU A 41 5.80 -0.41 0.85
C GLU A 41 5.72 -1.38 2.03
N ASP A 42 6.01 -0.93 3.25
CA ASP A 42 5.93 -1.76 4.46
C ASP A 42 4.49 -2.26 4.71
N VAL A 43 3.47 -1.40 4.52
CA VAL A 43 2.06 -1.79 4.60
C VAL A 43 1.68 -2.79 3.50
N ALA A 44 2.16 -2.60 2.27
CA ALA A 44 1.87 -3.50 1.16
C ALA A 44 2.50 -4.88 1.38
N ILE A 45 3.75 -4.93 1.85
CA ILE A 45 4.47 -6.17 2.17
C ILE A 45 3.76 -6.91 3.31
N THR A 46 3.41 -6.21 4.39
CA THR A 46 2.70 -6.80 5.53
C THR A 46 1.35 -7.35 5.08
N SER A 47 0.61 -6.59 4.27
CA SER A 47 -0.66 -7.03 3.70
C SER A 47 -0.53 -8.27 2.84
N LEU A 48 0.52 -8.32 2.02
CA LEU A 48 0.82 -9.48 1.18
C LEU A 48 1.17 -10.70 2.02
N ALA A 49 1.99 -10.55 3.05
CA ALA A 49 2.40 -11.66 3.94
C ALA A 49 1.19 -12.27 4.68
N VAL A 50 0.32 -11.43 5.26
CA VAL A 50 -0.89 -11.91 5.95
C VAL A 50 -1.85 -12.57 4.97
N THR A 51 -2.05 -12.00 3.79
CA THR A 51 -2.93 -12.60 2.78
C THR A 51 -2.36 -13.92 2.28
N TYR A 52 -1.03 -14.02 2.12
CA TYR A 52 -0.37 -15.26 1.73
C TYR A 52 -0.53 -16.36 2.77
N ASP A 53 -0.43 -16.04 4.06
CA ASP A 53 -0.66 -17.01 5.14
C ASP A 53 -2.11 -17.53 5.11
N PHE A 54 -3.08 -16.62 4.94
CA PHE A 54 -4.47 -16.99 4.71
C PHE A 54 -4.65 -17.91 3.49
N ALA A 55 -4.04 -17.55 2.35
CA ALA A 55 -4.11 -18.33 1.12
C ALA A 55 -3.48 -19.72 1.28
N LYS A 56 -2.32 -19.82 1.96
CA LYS A 56 -1.63 -21.09 2.24
C LYS A 56 -2.54 -22.09 2.94
N HIS A 57 -3.36 -21.63 3.89
CA HIS A 57 -4.34 -22.49 4.58
C HIS A 57 -5.52 -22.92 3.70
N ARG A 58 -5.85 -22.17 2.65
CA ARG A 58 -7.04 -22.38 1.81
C ARG A 58 -6.74 -23.09 0.49
N SER A 59 -5.69 -22.67 -0.21
CA SER A 59 -5.35 -23.07 -1.58
C SER A 59 -3.98 -23.74 -1.70
N GLY A 60 -3.24 -23.87 -0.61
CA GLY A 60 -2.07 -24.72 -0.51
C GLY A 60 -0.72 -24.07 -0.83
N VAL A 61 -0.67 -22.87 -1.42
CA VAL A 61 0.49 -21.94 -1.51
C VAL A 61 0.28 -20.83 -2.55
N GLU A 62 -0.75 -20.92 -3.40
CA GLU A 62 -1.00 -19.94 -4.46
C GLU A 62 -1.87 -18.79 -3.94
N LEU A 63 -1.33 -17.58 -3.98
CA LEU A 63 -2.09 -16.36 -3.68
C LEU A 63 -2.96 -15.96 -4.89
N LYS A 64 -4.28 -16.04 -4.73
CA LYS A 64 -5.25 -15.64 -5.75
C LYS A 64 -5.82 -14.26 -5.47
N ARG A 65 -6.38 -13.64 -6.51
CA ARG A 65 -7.07 -12.35 -6.38
C ARG A 65 -8.22 -12.42 -5.37
N ASP A 66 -8.95 -13.53 -5.34
CA ASP A 66 -10.05 -13.75 -4.40
C ASP A 66 -9.59 -13.72 -2.93
N ASP A 67 -8.37 -14.16 -2.64
CA ASP A 67 -7.80 -14.10 -1.29
C ASP A 67 -7.58 -12.65 -0.84
N LEU A 68 -7.13 -11.78 -1.74
CA LEU A 68 -6.99 -10.33 -1.49
C LEU A 68 -8.35 -9.68 -1.26
N ASP A 69 -9.38 -10.08 -2.01
CA ASP A 69 -10.71 -9.49 -1.89
C ASP A 69 -11.42 -9.95 -0.60
N ILE A 70 -11.20 -11.19 -0.18
CA ILE A 70 -11.65 -11.69 1.13
C ILE A 70 -10.90 -10.96 2.26
N PHE A 71 -9.58 -10.85 2.13
CA PHE A 71 -8.75 -10.12 3.07
C PHE A 71 -9.25 -8.68 3.28
N ARG A 72 -9.51 -7.94 2.19
CA ARG A 72 -10.08 -6.58 2.23
C ARG A 72 -11.45 -6.50 2.91
N LYS A 73 -12.30 -7.51 2.73
CA LYS A 73 -13.63 -7.57 3.36
C LYS A 73 -13.56 -7.80 4.86
N ILE A 74 -12.57 -8.59 5.32
CA ILE A 74 -12.37 -8.88 6.74
C ILE A 74 -11.78 -7.65 7.45
N TYR A 75 -10.77 -7.02 6.85
CA TYR A 75 -10.02 -5.92 7.46
C TYR A 75 -10.50 -4.53 7.01
N LYS A 76 -11.83 -4.30 6.96
CA LYS A 76 -12.47 -3.03 6.53
C LYS A 76 -11.96 -1.79 7.32
N GLY A 77 -10.80 -1.26 6.94
CA GLY A 77 -10.27 0.03 7.41
C GLY A 77 -9.49 0.03 8.72
N SER A 78 -9.39 -1.10 9.44
CA SER A 78 -8.63 -1.20 10.70
C SER A 78 -7.70 -2.40 10.64
N TYR A 79 -6.43 -2.14 10.33
CA TYR A 79 -5.39 -3.15 10.36
C TYR A 79 -4.86 -3.24 11.80
N PRO A 80 -4.79 -4.42 12.44
CA PRO A 80 -4.49 -4.56 13.87
C PRO A 80 -3.03 -4.25 14.28
N TYR A 81 -2.23 -3.65 13.40
CA TYR A 81 -0.83 -3.28 13.67
C TYR A 81 -0.59 -1.77 13.64
N PHE A 82 -1.65 -0.96 13.62
CA PHE A 82 -1.59 0.50 13.79
C PHE A 82 -2.55 0.91 14.92
N ASP A 83 -2.18 0.55 16.14
CA ASP A 83 -2.53 1.29 17.37
C ASP A 83 -1.24 1.95 17.90
#